data_AF-A0AAE3H7E2-F1
#
_entry.id   AF-A0AAE3H7E2-F1
#
_cell.length_a   1.000
_cell.length_b   1.000
_cell.length_c   1.000
_cell.angle_alpha   90.00
_cell.angle_beta   90.00
_cell.angle_gamma   90.00
#
_symmetry.space_group_name_H-M   'P 1'
#
loop_
_entity.id
_entity.type
_entity.pdbx_description
1 polymer ?
#
loop_
_entity_poly.entity_id
_entity_poly.type
_entity_poly.pdbx_seq_one_letter_code
_entity_poly.pdbx_strand_id
1 'polypeptide(L)'
;MSYNRIKDLNIFIKKFKIKMEILEEYEGLKVGEIVRKNPKAAGIFSTMGIDFCCGGNVLFDEVCKSKGLDSQEVWQRVLNISIESNSTNELNFDSFDLDFLADYIVNVHHQYLYKNLPEVRFFVDKVFKKHGERFDYLPELYELYNALEADLVGHLPKEENILFPFVKQMVHDIKNNTAPSSPFFGTVNNPIHIMHSEHEEAGTILHRLREITHNYTAPEEACNSHLVMLDKLKDLDRDLIQHIHLENNILFPKIINLEEKYLAQ
;
A
#
# COMPACT_ATOMS: atom_id res chain seq x y z
N MET A 1 23.46 47.59 3.69
CA MET A 1 23.14 46.37 2.91
C MET A 1 21.64 46.16 3.00
N SER A 2 20.91 46.13 1.88
CA SER A 2 19.44 46.21 1.89
C SER A 2 18.81 44.98 2.56
N TYR A 3 17.76 45.24 3.34
CA TYR A 3 16.96 44.27 4.09
C TYR A 3 16.53 43.03 3.27
N ASN A 4 16.36 43.19 1.95
CA ASN A 4 16.04 42.09 1.03
C ASN A 4 17.17 41.07 0.90
N ARG A 5 18.44 41.51 0.85
CA ARG A 5 19.60 40.61 0.77
C ARG A 5 19.77 39.74 2.02
N ILE A 6 19.34 40.23 3.18
CA ILE A 6 19.40 39.50 4.45
C ILE A 6 18.26 38.47 4.53
N LYS A 7 17.05 38.80 4.01
CA LYS A 7 15.96 37.83 3.87
C LYS A 7 16.31 36.70 2.91
N ASP A 8 16.88 37.02 1.75
CA ASP A 8 17.27 36.02 0.76
C ASP A 8 18.38 35.11 1.28
N LEU A 9 19.36 35.67 2.02
CA LEU A 9 20.41 34.89 2.66
C LEU A 9 19.86 34.00 3.79
N ASN A 10 18.91 34.49 4.59
CA ASN A 10 18.27 33.69 5.63
C ASN A 10 17.38 32.59 5.06
N ILE A 11 16.68 32.83 3.95
CA ILE A 11 15.92 31.79 3.23
C ILE A 11 16.88 30.77 2.64
N PHE A 12 18.00 31.20 2.04
CA PHE A 12 19.01 30.31 1.49
C PHE A 12 19.67 29.46 2.59
N ILE A 13 20.09 30.06 3.70
CA ILE A 13 20.66 29.36 4.86
C ILE A 13 19.63 28.41 5.47
N LYS A 14 18.35 28.80 5.60
CA LYS A 14 17.30 27.91 6.12
C LYS A 14 17.06 26.75 5.16
N LYS A 15 17.03 26.98 3.84
CA LYS A 15 16.91 25.94 2.82
C LYS A 15 18.12 25.01 2.80
N PHE A 16 19.33 25.53 3.02
CA PHE A 16 20.57 24.77 3.09
C PHE A 16 20.69 23.97 4.40
N LYS A 17 20.25 24.54 5.52
CA LYS A 17 20.23 23.91 6.84
C LYS A 17 19.16 22.81 6.91
N ILE A 18 18.00 23.03 6.29
CA ILE A 18 16.97 22.00 6.05
C ILE A 18 17.52 20.91 5.12
N LYS A 19 18.25 21.26 4.04
CA LYS A 19 18.87 20.29 3.14
C LYS A 19 19.98 19.47 3.83
N MET A 20 20.63 20.01 4.86
CA MET A 20 21.60 19.30 5.70
C MET A 20 20.95 18.50 6.84
N GLU A 21 19.83 18.95 7.41
CA GLU A 21 19.05 18.21 8.43
C GLU A 21 18.26 17.04 7.82
N ILE A 22 18.02 17.04 6.50
CA ILE A 22 17.31 15.97 5.75
C ILE A 22 18.28 14.93 5.15
N LEU A 23 19.58 14.97 5.49
CA LEU A 23 20.43 13.77 5.38
C LEU A 23 20.10 12.81 6.54
N GLU A 24 18.84 12.37 6.65
CA GLU A 24 18.59 11.09 7.30
C GLU A 24 19.21 10.04 6.38
N GLU A 25 20.24 9.35 6.88
CA GLU A 25 20.82 8.21 6.19
C GLU A 25 19.77 7.09 6.15
N TYR A 26 19.48 6.58 4.96
CA TYR A 26 18.62 5.41 4.77
C TYR A 26 19.31 4.11 5.24
N GLU A 27 20.56 4.20 5.66
CA GLU A 27 21.35 3.08 6.13
C GLU A 27 20.66 2.40 7.33
N GLY A 28 20.37 1.12 7.19
CA GLY A 28 19.69 0.32 8.21
C GLY A 28 18.16 0.46 8.24
N LEU A 29 17.54 1.32 7.41
CA LEU A 29 16.09 1.40 7.30
C LEU A 29 15.53 0.27 6.44
N LYS A 30 14.41 -0.31 6.87
CA LYS A 30 13.63 -1.23 6.05
C LYS A 30 12.69 -0.49 5.11
N VAL A 31 12.38 -1.09 3.96
CA VAL A 31 11.52 -0.46 2.94
C VAL A 31 10.16 -0.08 3.52
N GLY A 32 9.54 -0.97 4.30
CA GLY A 32 8.26 -0.72 4.97
C GLY A 32 8.33 0.39 6.02
N GLU A 33 9.47 0.54 6.72
CA GLU A 33 9.68 1.62 7.68
C GLU A 33 9.78 2.99 7.01
N ILE A 34 10.41 3.05 5.83
CA ILE A 34 10.49 4.27 5.03
C ILE A 34 9.09 4.70 4.60
N VAL A 35 8.27 3.77 4.10
CA VAL A 35 6.88 4.09 3.70
C VAL A 35 6.04 4.47 4.90
N ARG A 36 6.19 3.80 6.05
CA ARG A 36 5.49 4.16 7.29
C ARG A 36 5.79 5.60 7.72
N LYS A 37 7.07 6.01 7.68
CA LYS A 37 7.49 7.38 8.02
C LYS A 37 7.15 8.40 6.94
N ASN A 38 7.14 7.98 5.68
CA ASN A 38 6.88 8.81 4.52
C ASN A 38 6.03 8.05 3.49
N PRO A 39 4.70 8.08 3.61
CA PRO A 39 3.80 7.33 2.72
C PRO A 39 4.01 7.63 1.22
N LYS A 40 4.55 8.81 0.86
CA LYS A 40 4.85 9.15 -0.54
C LYS A 40 5.96 8.31 -1.16
N ALA A 41 6.82 7.72 -0.33
CA ALA A 41 7.81 6.76 -0.79
C ALA A 41 7.15 5.55 -1.48
N ALA A 42 5.91 5.19 -1.10
CA ALA A 42 5.13 4.14 -1.74
C ALA A 42 5.00 4.34 -3.26
N GLY A 43 4.70 5.57 -3.69
CA GLY A 43 4.57 5.89 -5.11
C GLY A 43 5.89 5.73 -5.86
N ILE A 44 7.00 6.18 -5.28
CA ILE A 44 8.34 6.05 -5.88
C ILE A 44 8.72 4.57 -5.96
N PHE A 45 8.58 3.85 -4.85
CA PHE A 45 8.93 2.43 -4.76
C PHE A 45 8.11 1.62 -5.77
N SER A 46 6.80 1.87 -5.88
CA SER A 46 5.94 1.24 -6.88
C SER A 46 6.44 1.49 -8.31
N THR A 47 6.78 2.73 -8.68
CA THR A 47 7.33 3.03 -10.03
C THR A 47 8.67 2.37 -10.33
N MET A 48 9.40 1.97 -9.29
CA MET A 48 10.70 1.31 -9.37
C MET A 48 10.61 -0.20 -9.14
N GLY A 49 9.38 -0.72 -8.99
CA GLY A 49 9.11 -2.11 -8.69
C GLY A 49 9.64 -2.58 -7.33
N ILE A 50 9.99 -1.68 -6.42
CA ILE A 50 10.40 -2.01 -5.04
C ILE A 50 9.13 -2.41 -4.27
N ASP A 51 9.08 -3.65 -3.78
CA ASP A 51 7.99 -4.12 -2.93
C ASP A 51 8.19 -3.64 -1.48
N PHE A 52 7.22 -2.89 -0.98
CA PHE A 52 7.19 -2.33 0.37
C PHE A 52 5.96 -2.81 1.17
N CYS A 53 5.12 -3.66 0.58
CA CYS A 53 3.87 -4.13 1.16
C CYS A 53 4.06 -5.49 1.84
N CYS A 54 4.58 -6.47 1.09
CA CYS A 54 4.81 -7.84 1.56
C CYS A 54 6.30 -8.07 1.86
N GLY A 55 7.18 -7.58 0.98
CA GLY A 55 8.63 -7.52 1.17
C GLY A 55 9.15 -6.35 2.02
N GLY A 56 8.28 -5.61 2.71
CA GLY A 56 8.64 -4.38 3.43
C GLY A 56 9.63 -4.58 4.59
N ASN A 57 9.84 -5.80 5.06
CA ASN A 57 10.75 -6.12 6.17
C ASN A 57 12.23 -6.31 5.75
N VAL A 58 12.57 -5.99 4.51
CA VAL A 58 13.93 -6.05 3.95
C VAL A 58 14.60 -4.66 3.99
N LEU A 59 15.93 -4.62 4.14
CA LEU A 59 16.67 -3.37 4.13
C LEU A 59 16.58 -2.67 2.78
N PHE A 60 16.35 -1.37 2.78
CA PHE A 60 16.19 -0.57 1.56
C PHE A 60 17.39 -0.69 0.61
N ASP A 61 18.60 -0.65 1.15
CA ASP A 61 19.83 -0.77 0.37
C ASP A 61 19.98 -2.16 -0.28
N GLU A 62 19.50 -3.22 0.38
CA GLU A 62 19.49 -4.57 -0.17
C GLU A 62 18.46 -4.71 -1.30
N VAL A 63 17.26 -4.12 -1.14
CA VAL A 63 16.23 -4.16 -2.17
C VAL A 63 16.66 -3.35 -3.41
N CYS A 64 17.24 -2.16 -3.23
CA CYS A 64 17.79 -1.39 -4.33
C CYS A 64 18.88 -2.16 -5.09
N LYS A 65 19.85 -2.76 -4.38
CA LYS A 65 20.91 -3.58 -5.01
C LYS A 65 20.35 -4.77 -5.78
N SER A 66 19.40 -5.52 -5.22
CA SER A 66 18.81 -6.68 -5.89
C SER A 66 18.06 -6.32 -7.18
N LYS A 67 17.55 -5.08 -7.29
CA LYS A 67 16.88 -4.54 -8.48
C LYS A 67 17.80 -3.74 -9.41
N GLY A 68 19.10 -3.67 -9.12
CA GLY A 68 20.06 -2.90 -9.92
C GLY A 68 19.84 -1.38 -9.85
N LEU A 69 19.23 -0.88 -8.77
CA LEU A 69 18.96 0.53 -8.53
C LEU A 69 20.05 1.15 -7.65
N ASP A 70 20.37 2.42 -7.88
CA ASP A 70 21.24 3.20 -6.99
C ASP A 70 20.42 3.70 -5.79
N SER A 71 20.68 3.13 -4.61
CA SER A 71 19.97 3.45 -3.37
C SER A 71 20.02 4.95 -3.03
N GLN A 72 21.12 5.63 -3.36
CA GLN A 72 21.28 7.06 -3.10
C GLN A 72 20.40 7.88 -4.04
N GLU A 73 20.31 7.49 -5.32
CA GLU A 73 19.40 8.14 -6.29
C GLU A 73 17.93 7.95 -5.88
N VAL A 74 17.54 6.72 -5.52
CA VAL A 74 16.18 6.42 -5.07
C VAL A 74 15.84 7.23 -3.82
N TRP A 75 16.77 7.29 -2.84
CA TRP A 75 16.57 8.09 -1.64
C TRP A 75 16.41 9.58 -1.93
N GLN A 76 17.20 10.15 -2.85
CA GLN A 76 17.04 11.55 -3.25
C GLN A 76 15.66 11.83 -3.85
N ARG A 77 15.09 10.89 -4.61
CA ARG A 77 13.71 11.04 -5.10
C ARG A 77 12.69 11.03 -3.96
N VAL A 78 12.87 10.15 -2.97
CA VAL A 78 12.04 10.09 -1.76
C VAL A 78 12.10 11.43 -1.00
N LEU A 79 13.29 11.99 -0.83
CA LEU A 79 13.49 13.28 -0.17
C LEU A 79 12.88 14.46 -0.93
N ASN A 80 13.01 14.49 -2.27
CA ASN A 80 12.50 15.59 -3.09
C ASN A 80 10.97 15.70 -3.04
N ILE A 81 10.26 14.57 -3.02
CA ILE A 81 8.80 14.57 -2.86
C ILE A 81 8.36 15.08 -1.48
N SER A 82 9.13 14.80 -0.43
CA SER A 82 8.88 15.34 0.92
C SER A 82 9.05 16.86 0.97
N ILE A 83 9.94 17.44 0.16
CA ILE A 83 10.24 18.88 0.15
C ILE A 83 9.16 19.69 -0.60
N GLU A 84 8.59 19.15 -1.68
CA GLU A 84 7.60 19.85 -2.51
C GLU A 84 6.21 19.97 -1.83
N SER A 85 5.99 19.24 -0.74
CA SER A 85 4.66 18.92 -0.25
C SER A 85 4.39 19.25 1.22
N ASN A 86 5.12 20.20 1.80
CA ASN A 86 4.83 20.83 3.11
C ASN A 86 3.49 21.62 3.15
N SER A 87 2.53 21.30 2.26
CA SER A 87 1.24 21.97 2.11
C SER A 87 0.02 21.04 2.08
N THR A 88 0.17 19.74 2.35
CA THR A 88 -0.98 18.81 2.43
C THR A 88 -1.03 18.11 3.79
N ASN A 89 -2.14 18.30 4.52
CA ASN A 89 -2.49 17.56 5.73
C ASN A 89 -2.60 16.06 5.43
N GLU A 90 -1.50 15.32 5.52
CA GLU A 90 -1.55 13.86 5.40
C GLU A 90 -1.95 13.19 6.71
N LEU A 91 -2.79 12.16 6.60
CA LEU A 91 -3.29 11.41 7.74
C LEU A 91 -2.17 10.56 8.34
N ASN A 92 -1.90 10.76 9.63
CA ASN A 92 -0.97 9.92 10.38
C ASN A 92 -1.70 8.64 10.84
N PHE A 93 -1.70 7.60 10.01
CA PHE A 93 -2.38 6.33 10.30
C PHE A 93 -1.84 5.62 11.56
N ASP A 94 -0.56 5.84 11.92
CA ASP A 94 0.00 5.32 13.16
C ASP A 94 -0.69 5.90 14.41
N SER A 95 -1.26 7.11 14.31
CA SER A 95 -1.99 7.75 15.41
C SER A 95 -3.44 7.31 15.56
N PHE A 96 -3.98 6.52 14.61
CA PHE A 96 -5.37 6.08 14.67
C PHE A 96 -5.55 4.99 15.73
N ASP A 97 -6.66 5.08 16.47
CA ASP A 97 -7.17 3.99 17.28
C ASP A 97 -7.47 2.78 16.40
N LEU A 98 -7.26 1.57 16.94
CA LEU A 98 -7.37 0.31 16.17
C LEU A 98 -8.76 0.08 15.57
N ASP A 99 -9.81 0.33 16.37
CA ASP A 99 -11.21 0.20 15.95
C ASP A 99 -11.52 1.16 14.80
N PHE A 100 -11.03 2.40 14.91
CA PHE A 100 -11.16 3.41 13.87
C PHE A 100 -10.34 3.08 12.60
N LEU A 101 -9.12 2.57 12.72
CA LEU A 101 -8.29 2.19 11.57
C LEU A 101 -8.93 1.03 10.79
N ALA A 102 -9.49 0.04 11.49
CA ALA A 102 -10.27 -1.03 10.85
C ALA A 102 -11.49 -0.47 10.12
N ASP A 103 -12.24 0.46 10.74
CA ASP A 103 -13.35 1.13 10.07
C ASP A 103 -12.89 1.96 8.85
N TYR A 104 -11.77 2.65 8.94
CA TYR A 104 -11.22 3.40 7.83
C TYR A 104 -10.92 2.49 6.64
N ILE A 105 -10.24 1.35 6.87
CA ILE A 105 -9.89 0.39 5.82
C ILE A 105 -11.15 -0.14 5.13
N VAL A 106 -12.17 -0.54 5.90
CA VAL A 106 -13.45 -1.00 5.32
C VAL A 106 -14.11 0.10 4.51
N ASN A 107 -14.27 1.30 5.08
CA ASN A 107 -15.03 2.38 4.45
C ASN A 107 -14.32 3.05 3.26
N VAL A 108 -12.99 2.98 3.21
CA VAL A 108 -12.20 3.60 2.14
C VAL A 108 -11.76 2.58 1.12
N HIS A 109 -11.05 1.53 1.53
CA HIS A 109 -10.42 0.57 0.62
C HIS A 109 -11.39 -0.54 0.23
N HIS A 110 -12.05 -1.21 1.18
CA HIS A 110 -12.97 -2.31 0.84
C HIS A 110 -14.17 -1.80 0.02
N GLN A 111 -14.76 -0.65 0.39
CA GLN A 111 -15.81 -0.01 -0.41
C GLN A 111 -15.32 0.42 -1.80
N TYR A 112 -14.08 0.87 -1.93
CA TYR A 112 -13.48 1.14 -3.23
C TYR A 112 -13.39 -0.15 -4.06
N LEU A 113 -12.91 -1.25 -3.49
CA LEU A 113 -12.79 -2.54 -4.18
C LEU A 113 -14.15 -3.08 -4.63
N TYR A 114 -15.16 -3.09 -3.75
CA TYR A 114 -16.52 -3.53 -4.11
C TYR A 114 -17.11 -2.73 -5.28
N LYS A 115 -16.80 -1.44 -5.36
CA LYS A 115 -17.26 -0.59 -6.45
C LYS A 115 -16.46 -0.81 -7.74
N ASN A 116 -15.13 -0.89 -7.64
CA ASN A 116 -14.25 -0.79 -8.81
C ASN A 116 -13.93 -2.15 -9.44
N LEU A 117 -13.93 -3.26 -8.70
CA LEU A 117 -13.71 -4.59 -9.29
C LEU A 117 -14.72 -4.89 -10.42
N PRO A 118 -16.04 -4.74 -10.24
CA PRO A 118 -16.99 -4.95 -11.33
C PRO A 118 -16.78 -4.02 -12.55
N GLU A 119 -16.33 -2.78 -12.31
CA GLU A 119 -16.00 -1.84 -13.39
C GLU A 119 -14.75 -2.27 -14.18
N VAL A 120 -13.68 -2.65 -13.48
CA VAL A 120 -12.43 -3.10 -14.12
C VAL A 120 -12.69 -4.39 -14.89
N ARG A 121 -13.43 -5.34 -14.30
CA ARG A 121 -13.88 -6.57 -14.96
C ARG A 121 -14.55 -6.30 -16.30
N PHE A 122 -15.52 -5.38 -16.33
CA PHE A 122 -16.23 -5.02 -17.56
C PHE A 122 -15.26 -4.60 -18.67
N PHE A 123 -14.25 -3.78 -18.36
CA PHE A 123 -13.26 -3.35 -19.34
C PHE A 123 -12.29 -4.46 -19.75
N VAL A 124 -11.83 -5.27 -18.80
CA VAL A 124 -10.97 -6.43 -19.06
C VAL A 124 -11.67 -7.40 -20.02
N ASP A 125 -12.92 -7.80 -19.74
CA ASP A 125 -13.72 -8.68 -20.60
C ASP A 125 -13.90 -8.09 -22.00
N LYS A 126 -14.25 -6.80 -22.07
CA LYS A 126 -14.53 -6.10 -23.33
C LYS A 126 -13.28 -6.02 -24.21
N VAL A 127 -12.14 -5.66 -23.64
CA VAL A 127 -10.87 -5.52 -24.36
C VAL A 127 -10.36 -6.89 -24.77
N PHE A 128 -10.36 -7.86 -23.87
CA PHE A 128 -9.94 -9.23 -24.17
C PHE A 128 -10.78 -9.85 -25.29
N LYS A 129 -12.11 -9.74 -25.22
CA LYS A 129 -13.01 -10.25 -26.27
C LYS A 129 -12.74 -9.66 -27.65
N LYS A 130 -12.34 -8.38 -27.72
CA LYS A 130 -12.13 -7.68 -28.99
C LYS A 130 -10.70 -7.78 -29.52
N HIS A 131 -9.72 -7.88 -28.62
CA HIS A 131 -8.31 -7.70 -28.95
C HIS A 131 -7.39 -8.79 -28.39
N GLY A 132 -7.92 -9.84 -27.75
CA GLY A 132 -7.13 -10.89 -27.08
C GLY A 132 -6.17 -11.66 -28.00
N GLU A 133 -6.49 -11.78 -29.29
CA GLU A 133 -5.58 -12.35 -30.30
C GLU A 133 -4.60 -11.34 -30.90
N ARG A 134 -4.83 -10.04 -30.67
CA ARG A 134 -4.03 -8.95 -31.28
C ARG A 134 -2.87 -8.50 -30.40
N PHE A 135 -3.07 -8.46 -29.08
CA PHE A 135 -2.05 -8.04 -28.13
C PHE A 135 -1.68 -9.22 -27.22
N ASP A 136 -0.44 -9.70 -27.34
CA ASP A 136 0.03 -10.95 -26.75
C ASP A 136 -0.09 -11.01 -25.21
N TYR A 137 -0.12 -9.86 -24.53
CA TYR A 137 -0.24 -9.80 -23.07
C TYR A 137 -1.68 -9.91 -22.55
N LEU A 138 -2.69 -9.73 -23.42
CA LEU A 138 -4.09 -9.71 -22.97
C LEU A 138 -4.60 -11.05 -22.45
N PRO A 139 -4.25 -12.22 -23.01
CA PRO A 139 -4.62 -13.51 -22.41
C PRO A 139 -4.10 -13.67 -20.99
N GLU A 140 -2.83 -13.32 -20.76
CA GLU A 140 -2.24 -13.42 -19.41
C GLU A 140 -2.86 -12.40 -18.45
N LEU A 141 -3.06 -11.14 -18.87
CA LEU A 141 -3.75 -10.12 -18.08
C LEU A 141 -5.15 -10.56 -17.66
N TYR A 142 -5.89 -11.17 -18.58
CA TYR A 142 -7.23 -11.66 -18.33
C TYR A 142 -7.26 -12.70 -17.21
N GLU A 143 -6.36 -13.70 -17.26
CA GLU A 143 -6.24 -14.73 -16.23
C GLU A 143 -5.78 -14.15 -14.89
N LEU A 144 -4.77 -13.28 -14.90
CA LEU A 144 -4.26 -12.63 -13.70
C LEU A 144 -5.33 -11.81 -12.99
N TYR A 145 -6.12 -11.02 -13.74
CA TYR A 145 -7.22 -10.28 -13.14
C TYR A 145 -8.27 -11.22 -12.54
N ASN A 146 -8.64 -12.31 -13.25
CA ASN A 146 -9.65 -13.25 -12.75
C ASN A 146 -9.24 -13.84 -11.40
N ALA A 147 -7.97 -14.23 -11.28
CA ALA A 147 -7.41 -14.72 -10.03
C ALA A 147 -7.48 -13.64 -8.94
N LEU A 148 -6.96 -12.44 -9.22
CA LEU A 148 -6.96 -11.33 -8.26
C LEU A 148 -8.36 -10.98 -7.76
N GLU A 149 -9.34 -10.87 -8.67
CA GLU A 149 -10.72 -10.56 -8.28
C GLU A 149 -11.34 -11.67 -7.44
N ALA A 150 -11.13 -12.94 -7.80
CA ALA A 150 -11.64 -14.07 -7.03
C ALA A 150 -11.04 -14.11 -5.62
N ASP A 151 -9.73 -13.87 -5.50
CA ASP A 151 -9.02 -13.84 -4.22
C ASP A 151 -9.55 -12.69 -3.35
N LEU A 152 -9.63 -11.47 -3.89
CA LEU A 152 -10.15 -10.31 -3.16
C LEU A 152 -11.60 -10.50 -2.71
N VAL A 153 -12.48 -11.01 -3.57
CA VAL A 153 -13.89 -11.25 -3.22
C VAL A 153 -14.02 -12.30 -2.10
N GLY A 154 -13.13 -13.29 -2.05
CA GLY A 154 -13.07 -14.27 -0.96
C GLY A 154 -12.37 -13.74 0.30
N HIS A 155 -11.43 -12.81 0.15
CA HIS A 155 -10.59 -12.26 1.20
C HIS A 155 -11.34 -11.25 2.08
N LEU A 156 -11.92 -10.19 1.49
CA LEU A 156 -12.53 -9.07 2.23
C LEU A 156 -13.55 -9.54 3.30
N PRO A 157 -14.46 -10.49 3.01
CA PRO A 157 -15.43 -10.95 4.01
C PRO A 157 -14.80 -11.61 5.24
N LYS A 158 -13.59 -12.18 5.14
CA LYS A 158 -12.87 -12.77 6.29
C LYS A 158 -12.44 -11.65 7.24
N GLU A 159 -11.96 -10.54 6.71
CA GLU A 159 -11.60 -9.38 7.51
C GLU A 159 -12.85 -8.72 8.11
N GLU A 160 -13.84 -8.41 7.27
CA GLU A 160 -15.03 -7.65 7.66
C GLU A 160 -15.94 -8.39 8.65
N ASN A 161 -16.04 -9.72 8.54
CA ASN A 161 -16.98 -10.51 9.35
C ASN A 161 -16.30 -11.26 10.50
N ILE A 162 -14.99 -11.48 10.45
CA ILE A 162 -14.27 -12.28 11.45
C ILE A 162 -13.21 -11.46 12.18
N LEU A 163 -12.17 -11.02 11.47
CA LEU A 163 -11.00 -10.42 12.11
C LEU A 163 -11.33 -9.04 12.71
N PHE A 164 -11.85 -8.10 11.91
CA PHE A 164 -12.11 -6.73 12.37
C PHE A 164 -13.19 -6.64 13.44
N PRO A 165 -14.30 -7.42 13.40
CA PRO A 165 -15.25 -7.47 14.51
C PRO A 165 -14.60 -7.93 15.82
N PHE A 166 -13.72 -8.93 15.77
CA PHE A 166 -13.02 -9.38 16.97
C PHE A 166 -12.04 -8.32 17.51
N VAL A 167 -11.35 -7.59 16.63
CA VAL A 167 -10.51 -6.44 17.04
C VAL A 167 -11.33 -5.40 17.79
N LYS A 168 -12.51 -5.03 17.26
CA LYS A 168 -13.41 -4.09 17.92
C LYS A 168 -13.91 -4.61 19.27
N GLN A 169 -14.20 -5.91 19.37
CA GLN A 169 -14.58 -6.55 20.63
C GLN A 169 -13.45 -6.46 21.67
N MET A 170 -12.22 -6.78 21.30
CA MET A 170 -11.06 -6.66 22.20
C MET A 170 -10.87 -5.22 22.68
N VAL A 171 -10.95 -4.23 21.78
CA VAL A 171 -10.85 -2.81 22.13
C VAL A 171 -11.96 -2.41 23.12
N HIS A 172 -13.20 -2.82 22.86
CA HIS A 172 -14.33 -2.56 23.75
C HIS A 172 -14.13 -3.15 25.14
N ASP A 173 -13.71 -4.41 25.23
CA ASP A 173 -13.57 -5.10 26.50
C ASP A 173 -12.43 -4.56 27.34
N ILE A 174 -11.29 -4.22 26.72
CA ILE A 174 -10.19 -3.49 27.39
C ILE A 174 -10.70 -2.16 27.96
N LYS A 175 -11.45 -1.37 27.16
CA LYS A 175 -11.98 -0.07 27.60
C LYS A 175 -12.93 -0.21 28.79
N ASN A 176 -13.67 -1.32 28.88
CA ASN A 176 -14.69 -1.54 29.91
C ASN A 176 -14.25 -2.47 31.06
N ASN A 177 -13.00 -2.96 31.06
CA ASN A 177 -12.49 -3.99 31.97
C ASN A 177 -13.39 -5.25 32.00
N THR A 178 -13.86 -5.68 30.83
CA THR A 178 -14.65 -6.90 30.66
C THR A 178 -13.70 -8.10 30.48
N ALA A 179 -14.06 -9.24 31.07
CA ALA A 179 -13.27 -10.46 30.96
C ALA A 179 -13.03 -10.89 29.50
N PRO A 180 -11.84 -11.38 29.15
CA PRO A 180 -11.54 -11.79 27.78
C PRO A 180 -12.41 -12.94 27.28
N SER A 181 -12.86 -12.82 26.04
CA SER A 181 -13.51 -13.91 25.31
C SER A 181 -12.52 -14.62 24.39
N SER A 182 -12.61 -15.94 24.30
CA SER A 182 -11.79 -16.73 23.38
C SER A 182 -12.48 -16.82 22.01
N PRO A 183 -11.83 -16.42 20.91
CA PRO A 183 -12.39 -16.55 19.58
C PRO A 183 -12.33 -18.01 19.09
N PHE A 184 -13.24 -18.38 18.17
CA PHE A 184 -13.28 -19.75 17.62
C PHE A 184 -12.02 -20.12 16.82
N PHE A 185 -11.24 -19.13 16.39
CA PHE A 185 -9.97 -19.29 15.68
C PHE A 185 -8.73 -19.27 16.60
N GLY A 186 -8.92 -19.27 17.92
CA GLY A 186 -7.84 -19.32 18.92
C GLY A 186 -7.17 -17.96 19.14
N THR A 187 -6.22 -17.59 18.28
CA THR A 187 -5.46 -16.32 18.34
C THR A 187 -5.60 -15.56 17.04
N VAL A 188 -5.55 -14.22 17.08
CA VAL A 188 -5.49 -13.35 15.89
C VAL A 188 -4.33 -13.67 14.95
N ASN A 189 -3.25 -14.30 15.43
CA ASN A 189 -2.15 -14.73 14.56
C ASN A 189 -2.61 -15.72 13.49
N ASN A 190 -3.61 -16.57 13.77
CA ASN A 190 -4.09 -17.56 12.82
C ASN A 190 -4.74 -16.92 11.58
N PRO A 191 -5.77 -16.05 11.71
CA PRO A 191 -6.32 -15.34 10.55
C PRO A 191 -5.30 -14.39 9.93
N ILE A 192 -4.49 -13.67 10.70
CA ILE A 192 -3.47 -12.74 10.16
C ILE A 192 -2.45 -13.46 9.26
N HIS A 193 -2.02 -14.67 9.63
CA HIS A 193 -1.13 -15.47 8.79
C HIS A 193 -1.77 -15.79 7.43
N ILE A 194 -3.07 -16.11 7.40
CA ILE A 194 -3.80 -16.35 6.16
C ILE A 194 -3.90 -15.05 5.34
N MET A 195 -4.21 -13.91 5.98
CA MET A 195 -4.29 -12.61 5.29
C MET A 195 -2.94 -12.24 4.66
N HIS A 196 -1.82 -12.44 5.37
CA HIS A 196 -0.50 -12.20 4.80
C HIS A 196 -0.20 -13.06 3.57
N SER A 197 -0.56 -14.34 3.59
CA SER A 197 -0.39 -15.22 2.42
C SER A 197 -1.21 -14.72 1.23
N GLU A 198 -2.47 -14.36 1.46
CA GLU A 198 -3.36 -13.83 0.40
C GLU A 198 -2.86 -12.48 -0.14
N HIS A 199 -2.28 -11.62 0.73
CA HIS A 199 -1.63 -10.38 0.31
C HIS A 199 -0.36 -10.60 -0.53
N GLU A 200 0.44 -11.63 -0.22
CA GLU A 200 1.61 -11.99 -1.02
C GLU A 200 1.22 -12.46 -2.42
N GLU A 201 0.17 -13.27 -2.53
CA GLU A 201 -0.40 -13.71 -3.80
C GLU A 201 -0.92 -12.52 -4.62
N ALA A 202 -1.72 -11.64 -4.00
CA ALA A 202 -2.20 -10.41 -4.64
C ALA A 202 -1.04 -9.51 -5.11
N GLY A 203 -0.02 -9.32 -4.27
CA GLY A 203 1.18 -8.56 -4.60
C GLY A 203 1.96 -9.14 -5.79
N THR A 204 2.05 -10.47 -5.86
CA THR A 204 2.66 -11.19 -6.99
C THR A 204 1.90 -10.95 -8.29
N ILE A 205 0.57 -11.02 -8.24
CA ILE A 205 -0.28 -10.73 -9.40
C ILE A 205 -0.12 -9.28 -9.86
N LEU A 206 -0.16 -8.31 -8.94
CA LEU A 206 0.02 -6.89 -9.28
C LEU A 206 1.40 -6.63 -9.91
N HIS A 207 2.46 -7.26 -9.39
CA HIS A 207 3.79 -7.15 -9.98
C HIS A 207 3.78 -7.67 -11.42
N ARG A 208 3.18 -8.84 -11.67
CA ARG A 208 3.11 -9.42 -13.00
C ARG A 208 2.27 -8.57 -13.96
N LEU A 209 1.15 -8.02 -13.49
CA LEU A 209 0.32 -7.09 -14.27
C LEU A 209 1.12 -5.86 -14.69
N ARG A 210 1.92 -5.27 -13.80
CA ARG A 210 2.82 -4.15 -14.15
C ARG A 210 3.84 -4.56 -15.21
N GLU A 211 4.47 -5.72 -15.09
CA GLU A 211 5.45 -6.19 -16.08
C GLU A 211 4.84 -6.31 -17.48
N ILE A 212 3.75 -7.07 -17.62
CA ILE A 212 3.18 -7.39 -18.94
C ILE A 212 2.50 -6.18 -19.61
N THR A 213 2.09 -5.20 -18.81
CA THR A 213 1.47 -3.95 -19.29
C THR A 213 2.47 -2.80 -19.41
N HIS A 214 3.77 -3.02 -19.14
CA HIS A 214 4.78 -1.96 -19.09
C HIS A 214 4.37 -0.81 -18.18
N ASN A 215 4.03 -1.13 -16.93
CA ASN A 215 3.47 -0.22 -15.92
C ASN A 215 2.18 0.48 -16.38
N TYR A 216 1.24 -0.31 -16.92
CA TYR A 216 -0.05 0.15 -17.42
C TYR A 216 0.08 1.19 -18.54
N THR A 217 1.12 1.08 -19.38
CA THR A 217 1.34 1.97 -20.51
C THR A 217 0.65 1.40 -21.75
N ALA A 218 -0.22 2.20 -22.36
CA ALA A 218 -0.97 1.77 -23.53
C ALA A 218 -0.09 1.69 -24.79
N PRO A 219 -0.28 0.67 -25.65
CA PRO A 219 0.31 0.66 -26.99
C PRO A 219 -0.30 1.75 -27.88
N GLU A 220 0.43 2.19 -28.92
CA GLU A 220 -0.03 3.26 -29.82
C GLU A 220 -1.38 2.95 -30.48
N GLU A 221 -1.65 1.68 -30.76
CA GLU A 221 -2.88 1.23 -31.40
C GLU A 221 -4.01 0.87 -30.42
N ALA A 222 -3.85 1.22 -29.13
CA ALA A 222 -4.88 1.03 -28.12
C ALA A 222 -6.13 1.84 -28.45
N CYS A 223 -7.30 1.18 -28.40
CA CYS A 223 -8.58 1.88 -28.49
C CYS A 223 -8.96 2.52 -27.15
N ASN A 224 -9.94 3.41 -27.13
CA ASN A 224 -10.37 4.10 -25.89
C ASN A 224 -10.75 3.14 -24.75
N SER A 225 -11.39 2.00 -25.03
CA SER A 225 -11.71 1.01 -23.98
C SER A 225 -10.46 0.32 -23.43
N HIS A 226 -9.41 0.18 -24.24
CA HIS A 226 -8.12 -0.33 -23.80
C HIS A 226 -7.39 0.68 -22.90
N LEU A 227 -7.42 1.97 -23.26
CA LEU A 227 -6.89 3.05 -22.40
C LEU A 227 -7.57 3.06 -21.03
N VAL A 228 -8.90 3.00 -21.01
CA VAL A 228 -9.67 3.01 -19.75
C VAL A 228 -9.40 1.75 -18.91
N MET A 229 -9.23 0.58 -19.54
CA MET A 229 -8.87 -0.65 -18.83
C MET A 229 -7.54 -0.49 -18.07
N LEU A 230 -6.50 0.01 -18.76
CA LEU A 230 -5.17 0.18 -18.15
C LEU A 230 -5.17 1.24 -17.05
N ASP A 231 -5.89 2.35 -17.25
CA ASP A 231 -6.05 3.39 -16.23
C ASP A 231 -6.75 2.87 -14.96
N LYS A 232 -7.83 2.09 -15.15
CA LYS A 232 -8.56 1.45 -14.05
C LYS A 232 -7.74 0.40 -13.32
N LEU A 233 -6.95 -0.41 -14.03
CA LEU A 233 -6.02 -1.35 -13.42
C LEU A 233 -4.95 -0.62 -12.60
N LYS A 234 -4.43 0.50 -13.11
CA LYS A 234 -3.46 1.33 -12.39
C LYS A 234 -4.03 1.95 -11.11
N ASP A 235 -5.28 2.41 -11.15
CA ASP A 235 -5.96 2.93 -9.97
C ASP A 235 -6.24 1.82 -8.94
N LEU A 236 -6.68 0.64 -9.38
CA LEU A 236 -6.86 -0.55 -8.53
C LEU A 236 -5.55 -0.95 -7.86
N ASP A 237 -4.46 -1.04 -8.62
CA ASP A 237 -3.12 -1.36 -8.14
C ASP A 237 -2.67 -0.40 -7.03
N ARG A 238 -2.81 0.92 -7.28
CA ARG A 238 -2.42 1.96 -6.31
C ARG A 238 -3.21 1.84 -5.01
N ASP A 239 -4.52 1.65 -5.09
CA ASP A 239 -5.36 1.52 -3.91
C ASP A 239 -5.02 0.25 -3.11
N LEU A 240 -4.91 -0.89 -3.80
CA LEU A 240 -4.66 -2.19 -3.17
C LEU A 240 -3.29 -2.24 -2.49
N ILE A 241 -2.27 -1.62 -3.08
CA ILE A 241 -0.96 -1.46 -2.43
C ILE A 241 -1.07 -0.66 -1.12
N GLN A 242 -1.81 0.46 -1.14
CA GLN A 242 -1.96 1.30 0.05
C GLN A 242 -2.76 0.57 1.13
N HIS A 243 -3.83 -0.11 0.73
CA HIS A 243 -4.65 -0.97 1.58
C HIS A 243 -3.80 -2.04 2.28
N ILE A 244 -3.10 -2.88 1.51
CA ILE A 244 -2.24 -3.95 2.06
C ILE A 244 -1.16 -3.36 2.96
N HIS A 245 -0.60 -2.18 2.62
CA HIS A 245 0.38 -1.53 3.50
C HIS A 245 -0.21 -1.17 4.86
N LEU A 246 -1.40 -0.56 4.90
CA LEU A 246 -2.08 -0.20 6.16
C LEU A 246 -2.33 -1.43 7.02
N GLU A 247 -2.72 -2.54 6.40
CA GLU A 247 -2.96 -3.80 7.11
C GLU A 247 -1.67 -4.42 7.62
N ASN A 248 -0.76 -4.77 6.71
CA ASN A 248 0.44 -5.52 7.04
C ASN A 248 1.38 -4.76 7.98
N ASN A 249 1.53 -3.46 7.78
CA ASN A 249 2.59 -2.70 8.44
C ASN A 249 2.09 -1.85 9.61
N ILE A 250 0.77 -1.67 9.75
CA ILE A 250 0.19 -0.83 10.81
C ILE A 250 -0.85 -1.61 11.61
N LEU A 251 -1.92 -2.07 10.97
CA LEU A 251 -3.06 -2.66 11.68
C LEU A 251 -2.70 -4.03 12.30
N PHE A 252 -2.18 -4.98 11.54
CA PHE A 252 -1.91 -6.34 12.04
C PHE A 252 -0.88 -6.38 13.18
N PRO A 253 0.25 -5.66 13.13
CA PRO A 253 1.17 -5.59 14.27
C PRO A 253 0.50 -5.02 15.53
N LYS A 254 -0.35 -4.00 15.37
CA LYS A 254 -1.12 -3.41 16.47
C LYS A 254 -2.15 -4.39 17.04
N ILE A 255 -2.81 -5.20 16.20
CA ILE A 255 -3.78 -6.22 16.62
C ILE A 255 -3.10 -7.31 17.46
N ILE A 256 -1.94 -7.79 17.02
CA ILE A 256 -1.17 -8.80 17.75
C ILE A 256 -0.80 -8.28 19.15
N ASN A 257 -0.30 -7.04 19.24
CA ASN A 257 0.01 -6.44 20.54
C ASN A 257 -1.22 -6.17 21.41
N LEU A 258 -2.38 -5.91 20.79
CA LEU A 258 -3.64 -5.74 21.51
C LEU A 258 -4.09 -7.06 22.15
N GLU A 259 -3.99 -8.17 21.43
CA GLU A 259 -4.36 -9.50 21.95
C GLU A 259 -3.51 -9.89 23.17
N GLU A 260 -2.20 -9.63 23.13
CA GLU A 260 -1.31 -9.87 24.28
C GLU A 260 -1.79 -9.14 25.54
N LYS A 261 -2.21 -7.88 25.41
CA LYS A 261 -2.76 -7.07 26.50
C LYS A 261 -4.14 -7.55 26.93
N TYR A 262 -4.95 -8.00 25.98
CA TYR A 262 -6.30 -8.49 26.23
C TYR A 262 -6.25 -9.77 27.07
N LEU A 263 -5.38 -10.73 26.73
CA LEU A 263 -5.22 -11.98 27.46
C LEU A 263 -4.52 -11.84 28.83
N ALA A 264 -3.84 -10.72 29.07
CA ALA A 264 -3.14 -10.44 30.32
C ALA A 264 -4.00 -9.77 31.42
N GLN A 265 -5.29 -9.51 31.15
CA GLN A 265 -6.26 -9.01 32.14
C GLN A 265 -6.65 -10.09 33.16
#